data_AF-Q824F6-F1
#
_entry.id   AF-Q824F6-F1
#
_cell.length_a   1.000
_cell.length_b   1.000
_cell.length_c   1.000
_cell.angle_alpha   90.00
_cell.angle_beta   90.00
_cell.angle_gamma   90.00
#
_symmetry.space_group_name_H-M   'P 1'
#
loop_
_entity.id
_entity.type
_entity.pdbx_description
1 polymer ?
#
loop_
_entity_poly.entity_id
_entity_poly.type
_entity_poly.pdbx_seq_one_letter_code
_entity_poly.pdbx_strand_id
1 'polypeptide(L)'
;MQIRFQTTEEFDEVIGRVFPSSCHMVFPRDDDGLWDTSYDWDLTHPFALKNSVLAAIPLIGSIMGLIKLFTVWSVSPYGESKVKIATYTITGLMELCGLGIVLLALKILYLFFKTICALFKNISFRNGGEQISSANLQNRSFQSAGLIFS
;
A
#
# COMPACT_ATOMS: atom_id res chain seq x y z
N MET A 1 25.96 -1.15 16.48
CA MET A 1 25.29 -0.83 15.19
C MET A 1 25.17 0.69 15.15
N GLN A 2 25.95 1.36 14.29
CA GLN A 2 25.98 2.83 14.24
C GLN A 2 24.84 3.33 13.35
N ILE A 3 23.95 4.15 13.92
CA ILE A 3 23.01 4.97 13.16
C ILE A 3 23.86 5.93 12.33
N ARG A 4 23.67 5.94 11.00
CA ARG A 4 24.52 6.71 10.08
C ARG A 4 24.00 8.12 9.84
N PHE A 5 22.70 8.33 9.97
CA PHE A 5 22.03 9.61 9.72
C PHE A 5 21.13 9.98 10.90
N GLN A 6 21.16 11.24 11.31
CA GLN A 6 20.35 11.72 12.44
C GLN A 6 18.91 12.03 12.01
N THR A 7 18.70 12.44 10.75
CA THR A 7 17.39 12.83 10.21
C THR A 7 17.09 12.13 8.87
N THR A 8 15.81 12.13 8.50
CA THR A 8 15.29 11.65 7.20
C THR A 8 15.79 12.50 6.04
N GLU A 9 15.79 13.83 6.22
CA GLU A 9 16.26 14.80 5.24
C GLU A 9 17.74 14.58 4.87
N GLU A 10 18.59 14.33 5.87
CA GLU A 10 20.03 14.07 5.65
C GLU A 10 20.23 12.80 4.81
N PHE A 11 19.43 11.77 5.06
CA PHE A 11 19.44 10.54 4.27
C PHE A 11 18.99 10.79 2.83
N ASP A 12 17.86 11.47 2.64
CA ASP A 12 17.31 11.74 1.31
C ASP A 12 18.25 12.60 0.46
N GLU A 13 18.88 13.63 1.05
CA GLU A 13 19.86 14.46 0.35
C GLU A 13 21.08 13.65 -0.12
N VAL A 14 21.58 12.74 0.72
CA VAL A 14 22.73 11.89 0.39
C VAL A 14 22.38 10.88 -0.70
N ILE A 15 21.22 10.22 -0.61
CA ILE A 15 20.74 9.31 -1.65
C ILE A 15 20.47 10.07 -2.95
N GLY A 16 19.95 11.29 -2.86
CA GLY A 16 19.75 12.25 -3.95
C GLY A 16 21.00 12.57 -4.76
N ARG A 17 22.15 12.64 -4.08
CA ARG A 17 23.46 12.92 -4.72
C ARG A 17 24.14 11.69 -5.29
N VAL A 18 23.92 10.52 -4.68
CA VAL A 18 24.65 9.29 -5.03
C VAL A 18 23.93 8.47 -6.09
N PHE A 19 22.59 8.44 -6.06
CA PHE A 19 21.77 7.61 -6.93
C PHE A 19 20.95 8.44 -7.90
N PRO A 20 20.77 7.96 -9.16
CA PRO A 20 19.87 8.60 -10.10
C PRO A 20 18.43 8.56 -9.60
N SER A 21 17.63 9.55 -9.98
CA SER A 21 16.23 9.71 -9.55
C SER A 21 15.34 8.48 -9.84
N SER A 22 15.68 7.67 -10.84
CA SER A 22 14.98 6.41 -11.11
C SER A 22 15.14 5.34 -10.02
N CYS A 23 16.19 5.42 -9.21
CA CYS A 23 16.46 4.50 -8.12
C CYS A 23 15.90 4.96 -6.78
N HIS A 24 15.49 6.23 -6.64
CA HIS A 24 14.91 6.76 -5.40
C HIS A 24 13.67 5.98 -4.98
N MET A 25 12.89 5.49 -5.95
CA MET A 25 11.71 4.67 -5.67
C MET A 25 12.00 3.27 -5.10
N VAL A 26 13.27 2.87 -5.02
CA VAL A 26 13.70 1.63 -4.36
C VAL A 26 13.92 1.86 -2.86
N PHE A 27 14.16 3.11 -2.45
CA PHE A 27 14.33 3.51 -1.07
C PHE A 27 12.95 3.84 -0.49
N PRO A 28 12.42 3.07 0.48
CA PRO A 28 11.08 3.27 1.02
C PRO A 28 11.06 4.39 2.07
N ARG A 29 11.65 5.55 1.76
CA ARG A 29 11.80 6.69 2.66
C ARG A 29 11.90 7.99 1.86
N ASP A 30 11.24 9.03 2.36
CA ASP A 30 11.33 10.42 1.90
C ASP A 30 11.68 11.36 3.06
N ASP A 31 11.59 12.67 2.82
CA ASP A 31 11.78 13.74 3.81
C ASP A 31 10.82 13.60 5.01
N ASP A 32 9.59 13.14 4.77
CA ASP A 32 8.55 12.88 5.78
C ASP A 32 8.75 11.55 6.54
N GLY A 33 9.64 10.66 6.07
CA GLY A 33 10.03 9.42 6.73
C GLY A 33 9.67 8.15 5.96
N LEU A 34 9.40 7.06 6.68
CA LEU A 34 9.00 5.81 6.04
C LEU A 34 7.63 5.92 5.37
N TRP A 35 7.61 5.60 4.07
CA TRP A 35 6.39 5.50 3.27
C TRP A 35 5.35 4.62 3.94
N ASP A 36 4.08 4.90 3.67
CA ASP A 36 3.04 3.99 4.11
C ASP A 36 3.14 2.67 3.34
N THR A 37 2.96 1.55 4.05
CA THR A 37 3.07 0.19 3.50
C THR A 37 2.20 0.02 2.26
N SER A 38 1.07 0.72 2.24
CA SER A 38 0.14 0.87 1.12
C SER A 38 0.83 1.15 -0.22
N TYR A 39 1.82 2.05 -0.26
CA TYR A 39 2.45 2.48 -1.50
C TYR A 39 3.36 1.42 -2.14
N ASP A 40 4.01 0.56 -1.34
CA ASP A 40 4.86 -0.53 -1.87
C ASP A 40 4.07 -1.82 -2.10
N TRP A 41 2.98 -2.04 -1.35
CA TRP A 41 2.17 -3.26 -1.43
C TRP A 41 1.02 -3.20 -2.43
N ASP A 42 0.53 -2.00 -2.77
CA ASP A 42 -0.56 -1.85 -3.71
C ASP A 42 -0.08 -1.88 -5.17
N LEU A 43 -0.24 -3.05 -5.78
CA LEU A 43 0.08 -3.33 -7.18
C LEU A 43 -0.71 -2.48 -8.20
N THR A 44 -1.74 -1.73 -7.78
CA THR A 44 -2.40 -0.75 -8.65
C THR A 44 -1.47 0.39 -9.06
N HIS A 45 -0.44 0.67 -8.26
CA HIS A 45 0.56 1.68 -8.59
C HIS A 45 1.60 1.10 -9.55
N PRO A 46 1.87 1.76 -10.69
CA PRO A 46 2.79 1.23 -11.71
C PRO A 46 4.23 1.06 -11.19
N PHE A 47 4.63 1.88 -10.21
CA PHE A 47 5.95 1.78 -9.57
C PHE A 47 6.06 0.58 -8.63
N ALA A 48 5.02 0.33 -7.81
CA ALA A 48 4.96 -0.84 -6.93
C ALA A 48 4.98 -2.15 -7.72
N LEU A 49 4.29 -2.18 -8.87
CA LEU A 49 4.32 -3.31 -9.80
C LEU A 49 5.73 -3.52 -10.38
N LYS A 50 6.36 -2.47 -10.92
CA LYS A 50 7.72 -2.56 -11.46
C LYS A 50 8.72 -3.05 -10.41
N ASN A 51 8.71 -2.45 -9.22
CA ASN A 51 9.60 -2.84 -8.13
C ASN A 51 9.37 -4.29 -7.70
N SER A 52 8.11 -4.74 -7.63
CA SER A 52 7.80 -6.12 -7.26
C SER A 52 8.28 -7.12 -8.32
N VAL A 53 8.16 -6.79 -9.61
CA VAL A 53 8.68 -7.63 -10.71
C VAL A 53 10.20 -7.66 -10.72
N LEU A 54 10.87 -6.52 -10.47
CA LEU A 54 12.32 -6.45 -10.30
C LEU A 54 12.78 -7.29 -9.10
N ALA A 55 12.06 -7.20 -7.97
CA ALA A 55 12.35 -7.97 -6.77
C ALA A 55 12.11 -9.48 -6.93
N ALA A 56 11.28 -9.90 -7.88
CA ALA A 56 11.08 -11.32 -8.19
C ALA A 56 12.33 -11.99 -8.79
N ILE A 57 13.24 -11.22 -9.38
CA ILE A 57 14.53 -11.73 -9.87
C ILE A 57 15.45 -11.91 -8.65
N PRO A 58 15.91 -13.12 -8.31
CA PRO A 58 16.58 -13.39 -7.03
C PRO A 58 17.75 -12.44 -6.72
N LEU A 59 18.62 -12.17 -7.70
CA LEU A 59 19.77 -11.28 -7.52
C LEU A 59 19.36 -9.82 -7.27
N ILE A 60 18.41 -9.32 -8.06
CA ILE A 60 17.93 -7.93 -7.97
C ILE A 60 17.09 -7.75 -6.72
N GLY A 61 16.22 -8.72 -6.41
CA GLY A 61 15.47 -8.81 -5.17
C GLY A 61 16.37 -8.82 -3.95
N SER A 62 17.49 -9.55 -3.97
CA SER A 62 18.43 -9.52 -2.85
C SER A 62 19.04 -8.14 -2.64
N ILE A 63 19.42 -7.44 -3.72
CA ILE A 63 19.95 -6.07 -3.66
C ILE A 63 18.88 -5.08 -3.17
N MET A 64 17.65 -5.18 -3.69
CA MET A 64 16.52 -4.36 -3.25
C MET A 64 16.19 -4.59 -1.76
N GLY A 65 16.16 -5.84 -1.32
CA GLY A 65 15.95 -6.20 0.08
C GLY A 65 17.03 -5.62 1.00
N LEU A 66 18.29 -5.65 0.56
CA LEU A 66 19.40 -5.02 1.28
C LEU A 66 19.23 -3.50 1.35
N ILE A 67 18.82 -2.85 0.25
CA ILE A 67 18.56 -1.40 0.21
C ILE A 67 17.43 -1.03 1.19
N LYS A 68 16.33 -1.80 1.21
CA LYS A 68 15.22 -1.59 2.15
C LYS A 68 15.68 -1.75 3.60
N LEU A 69 16.43 -2.82 3.92
CA LEU A 69 16.99 -3.00 5.26
C LEU A 69 17.93 -1.85 5.64
N PHE A 70 18.82 -1.47 4.73
CA PHE A 70 19.75 -0.37 4.98
C PHE A 70 18.97 0.91 5.29
N THR A 71 17.97 1.25 4.49
CA THR A 71 17.15 2.45 4.66
C THR A 71 16.40 2.49 6.00
N VAL A 72 15.85 1.35 6.43
CA VAL A 72 15.13 1.25 7.71
C VAL A 72 16.08 1.43 8.89
N TRP A 73 17.30 0.90 8.79
CA TRP A 73 18.26 0.85 9.90
C TRP A 73 19.30 1.99 9.88
N SER A 74 19.38 2.79 8.81
CA SER A 74 20.36 3.89 8.68
C SER A 74 19.95 5.15 9.43
N VAL A 75 18.65 5.38 9.59
CA VAL A 75 18.06 6.58 10.21
C VAL A 75 17.47 6.22 11.57
N SER A 76 17.53 7.17 12.50
CA SER A 76 16.95 7.00 13.84
C SER A 76 15.42 6.76 13.76
N PRO A 77 14.87 5.71 14.40
CA PRO A 77 13.43 5.40 14.36
C PRO A 77 12.57 6.33 15.24
N TYR A 78 13.11 7.45 15.71
CA TYR A 78 12.42 8.38 16.61
C TYR A 78 11.25 9.05 15.88
N GLY A 79 10.02 8.68 16.24
CA GLY A 79 8.78 9.23 15.66
C GLY A 79 8.09 8.32 14.62
N GLU A 80 8.73 7.23 14.20
CA GLU A 80 8.17 6.32 13.21
C GLU A 80 7.35 5.18 13.85
N SER A 81 6.28 4.76 13.16
CA SER A 81 5.47 3.64 13.63
C SER A 81 6.26 2.34 13.63
N LYS A 82 6.36 1.69 14.79
CA LYS A 82 7.04 0.40 14.97
C LYS A 82 6.51 -0.67 14.01
N VAL A 83 5.23 -0.59 13.64
CA VAL A 83 4.59 -1.51 12.69
C VAL A 83 5.19 -1.33 11.30
N LYS A 84 5.36 -0.09 10.82
CA LYS A 84 5.98 0.20 9.52
C LYS A 84 7.41 -0.33 9.45
N ILE A 85 8.21 -0.03 10.47
CA ILE A 85 9.60 -0.49 10.58
C ILE A 85 9.65 -2.03 10.51
N ALA A 86 8.81 -2.72 11.27
CA ALA A 86 8.75 -4.18 11.26
C ALA A 86 8.33 -4.72 9.88
N THR A 87 7.31 -4.14 9.24
CA THR A 87 6.85 -4.58 7.92
C THR A 87 7.92 -4.42 6.85
N TYR A 88 8.61 -3.28 6.80
CA TYR A 88 9.68 -3.05 5.82
C TYR A 88 10.93 -3.89 6.12
N THR A 89 11.23 -4.15 7.40
CA THR A 89 12.31 -5.06 7.78
C THR A 89 12.02 -6.49 7.35
N ILE A 90 10.80 -7.00 7.61
CA ILE A 90 10.40 -8.35 7.20
C ILE A 90 10.36 -8.47 5.68
N THR A 91 9.79 -7.47 5.00
CA THR A 91 9.70 -7.44 3.53
C THR A 91 11.10 -7.43 2.93
N GLY A 92 11.99 -6.55 3.40
CA GLY A 92 13.36 -6.49 2.92
C GLY A 92 14.15 -7.76 3.24
N LEU A 93 13.90 -8.43 4.37
CA LEU A 93 14.58 -9.69 4.71
C LEU A 93 14.13 -10.83 3.78
N MET A 94 12.83 -10.91 3.47
CA MET A 94 12.30 -11.86 2.51
C MET A 94 12.86 -11.61 1.09
N GLU A 95 12.90 -10.35 0.64
CA GLU A 95 13.53 -9.98 -0.63
C GLU A 95 15.03 -10.30 -0.63
N LEU A 96 15.74 -10.02 0.48
CA LEU A 96 17.15 -10.32 0.67
C LEU A 96 17.45 -11.82 0.51
N CYS A 97 16.61 -12.68 1.09
CA CYS A 97 16.69 -14.14 0.97
C CYS A 97 16.33 -14.68 -0.43
N GLY A 98 16.04 -13.81 -1.41
CA GLY A 98 15.63 -14.22 -2.76
C GLY A 98 14.19 -14.73 -2.82
N LEU A 99 13.39 -14.53 -1.76
CA LEU A 99 11.97 -14.88 -1.69
C LEU A 99 11.07 -13.78 -2.29
N GLY A 100 11.63 -12.91 -3.14
CA GLY A 100 10.88 -11.83 -3.78
C GLY A 100 9.69 -12.33 -4.61
N ILE A 101 9.78 -13.55 -5.19
CA ILE A 101 8.65 -14.17 -5.88
C ILE A 101 7.50 -14.55 -4.93
N VAL A 102 7.81 -14.97 -3.71
CA VAL A 102 6.81 -15.28 -2.68
C VAL A 102 6.11 -14.01 -2.22
N LEU A 103 6.88 -12.92 -2.05
CA LEU A 103 6.31 -11.61 -1.75
C LEU A 103 5.43 -11.07 -2.89
N LEU A 104 5.84 -11.24 -4.14
CA LEU A 104 5.02 -10.87 -5.29
C LEU A 104 3.71 -11.66 -5.30
N ALA A 105 3.75 -12.97 -5.04
CA ALA A 105 2.55 -13.78 -4.90
C ALA A 105 1.63 -13.29 -3.76
N LEU A 106 2.21 -12.90 -2.62
CA LEU A 106 1.47 -12.36 -1.47
C LEU A 106 0.83 -11.00 -1.79
N LYS A 107 1.53 -10.12 -2.51
CA LYS A 107 0.98 -8.83 -2.98
C LYS A 107 -0.19 -9.05 -3.95
N ILE A 108 -0.09 -10.02 -4.87
CA ILE A 108 -1.19 -10.38 -5.79
C ILE A 108 -2.41 -10.85 -4.99
N LEU A 109 -2.19 -11.70 -3.98
CA LEU A 109 -3.26 -12.18 -3.12
C LEU A 109 -3.92 -11.02 -2.34
N TYR A 110 -3.12 -10.08 -1.82
CA TYR A 110 -3.63 -8.88 -1.15
C TYR A 110 -4.50 -8.03 -2.08
N LEU A 111 -4.04 -7.79 -3.32
CA LEU A 111 -4.81 -7.06 -4.32
C LEU A 111 -6.13 -7.78 -4.61
N PHE A 112 -6.10 -9.11 -4.77
CA PHE A 112 -7.28 -9.92 -5.03
C PHE A 112 -8.32 -9.80 -3.91
N PHE A 113 -7.90 -9.91 -2.64
CA PHE A 113 -8.79 -9.70 -1.49
C PHE A 113 -9.37 -8.29 -1.46
N LYS A 114 -8.56 -7.26 -1.74
CA LYS A 114 -9.00 -5.86 -1.80
C LYS A 114 -10.07 -5.66 -2.87
N THR A 115 -9.90 -6.22 -4.06
CA THR A 115 -10.87 -6.15 -5.15
C THR A 115 -12.17 -6.88 -4.80
N ILE A 116 -12.08 -8.06 -4.18
CA ILE A 116 -13.25 -8.81 -3.71
C ILE A 116 -14.03 -8.01 -2.66
N CYS A 117 -13.35 -7.48 -1.64
CA CYS A 117 -13.97 -6.67 -0.60
C CYS A 117 -14.64 -5.41 -1.18
N ALA A 118 -14.01 -4.76 -2.17
CA ALA A 118 -14.59 -3.61 -2.85
C ALA A 118 -15.85 -3.99 -3.63
N LEU A 119 -15.85 -5.13 -4.33
CA LEU A 119 -17.03 -5.67 -5.01
C LEU A 119 -18.17 -5.96 -4.02
N PHE A 120 -17.88 -6.63 -2.90
CA PHE A 120 -18.90 -6.91 -1.87
C PHE A 120 -19.48 -5.64 -1.26
N LYS A 121 -18.66 -4.61 -0.96
CA LYS A 121 -19.14 -3.32 -0.49
C LYS A 121 -20.05 -2.64 -1.51
N ASN A 122 -19.67 -2.67 -2.79
CA ASN A 122 -20.45 -2.05 -3.85
C ASN A 122 -21.81 -2.74 -4.07
N ILE A 123 -21.85 -4.08 -3.99
CA ILE A 123 -23.10 -4.87 -4.04
C ILE A 123 -23.99 -4.55 -2.84
N SER A 124 -23.41 -4.47 -1.62
CA SER A 124 -24.16 -4.14 -0.41
C SER A 124 -24.78 -2.74 -0.46
N PHE A 125 -24.04 -1.74 -0.98
CA PHE A 125 -24.53 -0.38 -1.13
C PHE A 125 -25.66 -0.27 -2.16
N ARG A 126 -25.53 -0.99 -3.28
CA ARG A 126 -26.55 -1.03 -4.34
C ARG A 126 -27.86 -1.66 -3.84
N ASN A 127 -27.78 -2.75 -3.08
CA ASN A 127 -28.97 -3.38 -2.48
C ASN A 127 -29.65 -2.48 -1.43
N GLY A 128 -28.89 -1.64 -0.71
CA GLY A 128 -29.46 -0.65 0.22
C GLY A 128 -30.21 0.48 -0.48
N GLY A 129 -29.70 0.96 -1.63
CA GLY A 129 -30.35 2.00 -2.43
C GLY A 129 -31.65 1.54 -3.11
N GLU A 130 -31.70 0.31 -3.60
CA GLU A 130 -32.89 -0.24 -4.27
C GLU A 130 -34.06 -0.47 -3.28
N GLN A 131 -33.77 -0.82 -2.02
CA GLN A 131 -34.80 -0.96 -0.98
C GLN A 131 -35.42 0.38 -0.57
N ILE A 132 -34.63 1.45 -0.45
CA ILE A 132 -35.12 2.79 -0.10
C ILE A 132 -35.97 3.39 -1.22
N SER A 133 -35.60 3.13 -2.48
CA SER A 133 -36.37 3.58 -3.65
C SER A 133 -37.73 2.87 -3.76
N SER A 134 -37.75 1.56 -3.52
CA SER A 134 -38.97 0.75 -3.53
C SER A 134 -39.94 1.15 -2.40
N ALA A 135 -39.43 1.43 -1.19
CA ALA A 135 -40.24 1.89 -0.06
C ALA A 135 -40.85 3.29 -0.30
N ASN A 136 -40.12 4.19 -0.96
CA ASN A 136 -40.64 5.54 -1.30
C ASN A 136 -41.74 5.50 -2.36
N LEU A 137 -41.62 4.61 -3.35
CA LEU A 137 -42.64 4.43 -4.39
C LEU A 137 -43.96 3.89 -3.83
N GLN A 138 -43.88 2.96 -2.87
CA GLN A 138 -45.06 2.42 -2.20
C GLN A 138 -45.74 3.44 -1.25
N ASN A 139 -44.97 4.33 -0.63
CA ASN A 139 -45.54 5.37 0.25
C ASN A 139 -46.26 6.47 -0.56
N ARG A 140 -45.73 6.83 -1.75
CA ARG A 140 -46.39 7.79 -2.65
C ARG A 140 -47.68 7.26 -3.27
N SER A 141 -47.76 5.97 -3.60
CA SER A 141 -49.01 5.39 -4.12
C SER A 141 -50.10 5.35 -3.05
N PHE A 142 -49.74 5.12 -1.78
CA PHE A 142 -50.69 5.16 -0.66
C PHE A 142 -51.22 6.57 -0.36
N GLN A 143 -50.36 7.61 -0.41
CA GLN A 143 -50.79 8.99 -0.26
C GLN A 143 -51.65 9.49 -1.43
N SER A 144 -51.34 9.08 -2.66
CA SER A 144 -52.14 9.46 -3.84
C SER A 144 -53.52 8.79 -3.86
N ALA A 145 -53.67 7.60 -3.28
CA ALA A 145 -54.97 6.94 -3.16
C ALA A 145 -55.86 7.58 -2.06
N GLY A 146 -55.25 8.12 -0.99
CA GLY A 146 -55.98 8.80 0.09
C GLY A 146 -56.58 10.16 -0.27
N LEU A 147 -56.05 10.83 -1.30
CA LEU A 147 -56.52 12.15 -1.75
C LEU A 147 -57.71 12.11 -2.72
N ILE A 148 -58.11 10.91 -3.20
CA ILE A 148 -59.25 10.75 -4.12
C ILE A 148 -60.56 10.49 -3.34
N PHE A 149 -60.49 10.24 -2.03
CA PHE A 149 -61.63 9.91 -1.16
C PHE A 149 -61.99 11.01 -0.12
N SER A 150 -61.59 12.26 -0.35
CA SER A 150 -62.05 13.43 0.44
C SER A 150 -62.86 14.40 -0.41
#